data_AF-A0A3M5WCA3-F1
#
_entry.id   AF-A0A3M5WCA3-F1
#
_cell.length_a   1.000
_cell.length_b   1.000
_cell.length_c   1.000
_cell.angle_alpha   90.00
_cell.angle_beta   90.00
_cell.angle_gamma   90.00
#
_symmetry.space_group_name_H-M   'P 1'
#
loop_
_entity.id
_entity.type
_entity.pdbx_description
1 polymer ?
#
loop_
_entity_poly.entity_id
_entity_poly.type
_entity_poly.pdbx_seq_one_letter_code
_entity_poly.pdbx_strand_id
1 'polypeptide(L)' 'MHLSVEQLCQLFGQPQRPAVCSDFKPDIEVCGNDQADAIRLIGWWEQMTAA' A
#
# COMPACT_ATOMS: atom_id res chain seq x y z
N MET A 1 -5.45 1.57 -14.34
CA MET A 1 -4.44 1.57 -13.25
C MET A 1 -3.67 2.89 -13.35
N HIS A 2 -3.67 3.74 -12.33
CA HIS A 2 -3.09 5.10 -12.37
C HIS A 2 -1.73 5.17 -11.65
N LEU A 3 -0.77 4.38 -12.12
CA LEU A 3 0.58 4.27 -11.54
C LEU A 3 1.63 4.76 -12.54
N SER A 4 2.69 5.41 -12.03
CA SER A 4 3.89 5.73 -12.82
C SER A 4 4.75 4.49 -13.05
N VAL A 5 5.82 4.62 -13.85
CA VAL A 5 6.77 3.52 -14.07
C VAL A 5 7.54 3.17 -12.79
N GLU A 6 7.68 4.12 -11.86
CA GLU A 6 8.24 3.95 -10.52
C GLU A 6 7.20 3.44 -9.50
N GLN A 7 6.00 3.03 -9.95
CA GLN A 7 4.91 2.51 -9.10
C GLN A 7 4.32 3.55 -8.12
N LEU A 8 4.44 4.84 -8.43
CA LEU A 8 3.84 5.92 -7.65
C LEU A 8 2.43 6.27 -8.16
N CYS A 9 1.53 6.65 -7.26
CA CYS A 9 0.18 7.08 -7.63
C CYS A 9 0.21 8.39 -8.41
N GLN A 10 -0.18 8.35 -9.69
CA GLN A 10 -0.18 9.56 -10.55
C GLN A 10 -1.21 10.60 -10.11
N LEU A 11 -2.24 10.20 -9.35
CA LEU A 11 -3.26 11.11 -8.82
C LEU A 11 -2.86 11.76 -7.49
N PHE A 12 -1.65 11.52 -6.96
CA PHE A 12 -1.25 12.08 -5.67
C PHE A 12 -1.34 13.62 -5.68
N GLY A 13 -2.13 14.19 -4.77
CA GLY A 13 -2.38 15.63 -4.68
C GLY A 13 -3.43 16.18 -5.67
N GLN A 14 -3.97 15.34 -6.57
CA GLN A 14 -4.99 15.74 -7.53
C GLN A 14 -6.41 15.59 -6.95
N PRO A 15 -7.38 16.44 -7.32
CA PRO A 15 -8.76 16.36 -6.84
C PRO A 15 -9.50 15.09 -7.27
N GLN A 16 -9.03 14.42 -8.32
CA GLN A 16 -9.58 13.14 -8.79
C GLN A 16 -9.12 11.94 -7.94
N ARG A 17 -8.17 12.12 -7.00
CA ARG A 17 -7.74 11.05 -6.10
C ARG A 17 -8.93 10.65 -5.21
N PRO A 18 -9.36 9.37 -5.23
CA PRO A 18 -10.48 8.94 -4.39
C PRO A 18 -10.22 9.22 -2.91
N ALA A 19 -11.25 9.66 -2.18
CA ALA A 19 -11.15 10.01 -0.75
C ALA A 19 -10.56 8.87 0.09
N VAL A 20 -10.95 7.62 -0.19
CA VAL A 20 -10.39 6.44 0.49
C VAL A 20 -8.87 6.34 0.38
N CYS A 21 -8.27 6.80 -0.73
CA CYS A 21 -6.82 6.78 -0.91
C CYS A 21 -6.10 7.83 -0.05
N SER A 22 -6.76 8.90 0.39
CA SER A 22 -6.21 9.87 1.35
C SER A 22 -6.52 9.50 2.81
N ASP A 23 -7.61 8.77 3.02
CA ASP A 23 -8.05 8.29 4.33
C ASP A 23 -7.20 7.11 4.80
N PHE A 24 -6.75 6.25 3.88
CA PHE A 24 -5.80 5.20 4.19
C PHE A 24 -4.44 5.79 4.55
N LYS A 25 -4.04 5.61 5.82
CA LYS A 25 -2.72 6.01 6.34
C LYS A 25 -1.79 4.79 6.34
N PRO A 26 -0.48 5.00 6.13
CA PRO A 26 0.49 3.93 6.32
C PRO A 26 0.43 3.44 7.77
N ASP A 27 0.43 2.13 7.94
CA ASP A 27 0.45 1.46 9.23
C ASP A 27 1.71 0.62 9.34
N ILE A 28 2.41 0.69 10.48
CA ILE A 28 3.67 -0.02 10.68
C ILE A 28 3.50 -1.54 10.66
N GLU A 29 2.34 -2.05 11.08
CA GLU A 29 2.04 -3.48 11.07
C GLU A 29 1.90 -4.03 9.65
N VAL A 30 1.52 -3.17 8.69
CA VAL A 30 1.38 -3.52 7.26
C VAL A 30 2.64 -3.18 6.48
N CYS A 31 3.19 -1.98 6.68
CA CYS A 31 4.22 -1.38 5.82
C CYS A 31 5.66 -1.66 6.28
N GLY A 32 5.90 -1.91 7.57
CA GLY A 32 7.26 -2.04 8.11
C GLY A 32 8.17 -0.84 7.82
N ASN A 33 9.48 -1.05 7.68
CA ASN A 33 10.44 0.04 7.47
C ASN A 33 10.71 0.34 5.98
N ASP A 34 10.44 -0.62 5.10
CA ASP A 34 10.65 -0.50 3.66
C ASP A 34 9.68 -1.42 2.87
N GLN A 35 9.77 -1.37 1.53
CA GLN A 35 8.95 -2.20 0.65
C GLN A 35 9.15 -3.71 0.89
N ALA A 36 10.39 -4.14 1.19
CA ALA A 36 10.69 -5.55 1.38
C ALA A 36 10.06 -6.07 2.69
N ASP A 37 10.09 -5.25 3.75
CA ASP A 37 9.37 -5.51 4.99
C ASP A 37 7.86 -5.65 4.75
N ALA A 38 7.25 -4.71 4.01
CA ALA A 38 5.82 -4.77 3.70
C ALA A 38 5.43 -6.09 3.01
N ILE A 39 6.18 -6.49 1.98
CA ILE A 39 5.93 -7.74 1.25
C ILE A 39 6.08 -8.96 2.18
N ARG A 40 7.08 -8.96 3.07
CA ARG A 40 7.29 -10.03 4.06
C ARG A 40 6.14 -10.13 5.06
N LEU A 41 5.66 -8.99 5.58
CA LEU A 41 4.57 -8.94 6.56
C LEU A 41 3.25 -9.42 5.94
N ILE A 42 2.90 -8.91 4.77
CA ILE A 42 1.68 -9.31 4.04
C ILE A 42 1.73 -10.81 3.71
N GLY A 43 2.86 -11.31 3.19
CA GLY A 43 3.01 -12.73 2.88
C GLY A 43 2.90 -13.63 4.11
N TRP A 44 3.38 -13.17 5.29
CA TRP A 44 3.17 -13.88 6.54
C TRP A 44 1.68 -13.93 6.93
N TRP A 45 0.95 -12.82 6.83
CA TRP A 45 -0.50 -12.79 7.09
C TRP A 45 -1.27 -13.72 6.16
N GLU A 46 -0.98 -13.66 4.86
CA GLU A 46 -1.62 -14.53 3.87
C GLU A 46 -1.47 -16.01 4.24
N GLN A 47 -0.29 -16.44 4.70
CA GLN A 47 -0.07 -17.81 5.18
C GLN A 47 -0.85 -18.13 6.46
N MET A 48 -0.93 -17.19 7.40
CA MET A 48 -1.62 -17.38 8.68
C MET A 48 -3.14 -17.38 8.55
N THR A 49 -3.69 -16.71 7.53
CA THR A 49 -5.14 -16.60 7.29
C THR A 49 -5.63 -17.40 6.09
N ALA A 50 -4.74 -18.16 5.42
CA ALA A 50 -5.15 -19.10 4.39
C ALA A 50 -5.91 -20.27 5.04
N ALA A 51 -7.19 -20.41 4.68
CA ALA A 51 -8.08 -21.49 5.11
C ALA A 51 -7.94 -22.74 4.24
#